data_AF-A0A6G9IC28-F1
#
_entry.id   AF-A0A6G9IC28-F1
#
_cell.length_a   1.000
_cell.length_b   1.000
_cell.length_c   1.000
_cell.angle_alpha   90.00
_cell.angle_beta   90.00
_cell.angle_gamma   90.00
#
_symmetry.space_group_name_H-M   'P 1'
#
loop_
_entity.id
_entity.type
_entity.pdbx_description
1 polymer ?
#
loop_
_entity_poly.entity_id
_entity_poly.type
_entity_poly.pdbx_seq_one_letter_code
_entity_poly.pdbx_strand_id
1 'polypeptide(L)'
;MIIAIIGMLANLLGVYGMYMESVTQYEYYGNYDSVYETVAIIMGISWGISLLGLILVIAGQKKPGAILIIIGSVIFVPLGLIAVFGASRIIKSLQDDDLVVRRMVLNNQSNPANPNNQPLPEIVRRRRQ
;
A
#
# COMPACT_ATOMS: atom_id res chain seq x y z
N MET A 1 -7.04 -3.80 4.20
CA MET A 1 -6.01 -3.72 5.27
C MET A 1 -5.42 -5.09 5.56
N ILE A 2 -6.24 -6.09 5.95
CA ILE A 2 -5.79 -7.48 6.19
C ILE A 2 -4.95 -8.03 5.02
N ILE A 3 -5.39 -7.86 3.77
CA ILE A 3 -4.65 -8.32 2.58
C ILE A 3 -3.26 -7.66 2.45
N ALA A 4 -3.13 -6.38 2.77
CA ALA A 4 -1.85 -5.67 2.71
C ALA A 4 -0.90 -6.12 3.83
N ILE A 5 -1.43 -6.39 5.02
CA ILE A 5 -0.67 -6.94 6.14
C ILE A 5 -0.18 -8.35 5.82
N ILE A 6 -1.06 -9.21 5.29
CA ILE A 6 -0.69 -10.55 4.82
C ILE A 6 0.40 -10.47 3.75
N GLY A 7 0.26 -9.55 2.80
CA GLY A 7 1.28 -9.28 1.78
C GLY A 7 2.63 -8.89 2.39
N MET A 8 2.68 -7.96 3.33
CA MET A 8 3.92 -7.56 4.02
C MET A 8 4.54 -8.67 4.85
N LEU A 9 3.74 -9.47 5.56
CA LEU A 9 4.23 -10.57 6.36
C LEU A 9 4.83 -11.67 5.48
N ALA A 10 4.15 -11.98 4.37
CA ALA A 10 4.70 -12.91 3.39
C ALA A 10 5.99 -12.35 2.77
N ASN A 11 6.03 -11.05 2.49
CA ASN A 11 7.21 -10.37 1.98
C ASN A 11 8.40 -10.48 2.96
N LEU A 12 8.16 -10.26 4.25
CA LEU A 12 9.15 -10.44 5.33
C LEU A 12 9.68 -11.87 5.41
N LEU A 13 8.79 -12.86 5.29
CA LEU A 13 9.17 -14.28 5.24
C LEU A 13 10.07 -14.59 4.04
N GLY A 14 9.79 -14.00 2.87
CA GLY A 14 10.65 -14.11 1.69
C GLY A 14 12.03 -13.50 1.91
N VAL A 15 12.10 -12.28 2.46
CA VAL A 15 13.37 -11.62 2.85
C VAL A 15 14.17 -12.51 3.78
N TYR A 16 13.52 -13.04 4.81
CA TYR A 16 14.16 -13.86 5.84
C TYR A 16 14.70 -15.18 5.28
N GLY A 17 13.95 -15.84 4.39
CA GLY A 17 14.41 -17.06 3.72
C GLY A 17 15.67 -16.82 2.89
N MET A 18 15.69 -15.77 2.07
CA MET A 18 16.86 -15.41 1.26
C MET A 18 18.05 -14.97 2.13
N TYR A 19 17.79 -14.26 3.23
CA TYR A 19 18.82 -13.90 4.19
C TYR A 19 19.46 -15.15 4.82
N MET A 20 18.64 -16.11 5.28
CA MET A 20 19.16 -17.34 5.86
C MET A 20 20.00 -18.14 4.87
N GLU A 21 19.56 -18.23 3.61
CA GLU A 21 20.33 -18.88 2.54
C GLU A 21 21.70 -18.21 2.32
N SER A 22 21.75 -16.88 2.33
CA SER A 22 23.00 -16.11 2.22
C SER A 22 23.95 -16.34 3.41
N VAL A 23 23.41 -16.47 4.62
CA VAL A 23 24.20 -16.76 5.83
C VAL A 23 24.77 -18.17 5.78
N THR A 24 24.00 -19.17 5.35
CA THR A 24 24.51 -20.54 5.16
C THR A 24 25.59 -20.64 4.09
N GLN A 25 25.47 -19.89 2.98
CA GLN A 25 26.53 -19.87 1.97
C GLN A 25 27.82 -19.24 2.48
N TYR A 26 27.73 -18.20 3.30
CA TYR A 26 28.89 -17.58 3.95
C TYR A 26 29.65 -18.58 4.82
N GLU A 27 28.94 -19.35 5.64
CA GLU A 27 29.52 -20.35 6.54
C GLU A 27 30.20 -21.51 5.78
N TYR A 28 29.73 -21.82 4.57
CA TYR A 28 30.25 -22.92 3.76
C TYR A 28 31.42 -22.53 2.83
N TYR A 29 31.40 -21.35 2.21
CA TYR A 29 32.44 -20.91 1.26
C TYR A 29 33.46 -19.92 1.83
N GLY A 30 33.23 -19.36 3.03
CA GLY A 30 34.16 -18.49 3.73
C GLY A 30 34.47 -17.16 3.03
N ASN A 31 33.67 -16.79 2.02
CA ASN A 31 33.90 -15.60 1.21
C ASN A 31 32.62 -14.76 1.11
N TYR A 32 32.76 -13.44 1.28
CA TYR A 32 31.67 -12.49 1.05
C TYR A 32 31.51 -12.31 -0.46
N ASP A 33 30.58 -13.03 -1.05
CA ASP A 33 30.19 -12.74 -2.42
C ASP A 33 29.31 -11.46 -2.39
N SER A 34 29.87 -10.37 -2.93
CA SER A 34 29.36 -8.99 -2.82
C SER A 34 27.93 -8.82 -3.33
N VAL A 35 27.49 -9.77 -4.16
CA VAL A 35 26.12 -9.87 -4.66
C VAL A 35 25.11 -10.07 -3.54
N TYR A 36 25.36 -10.99 -2.60
CA TYR A 36 24.39 -11.29 -1.53
C TYR A 36 24.24 -10.15 -0.53
N GLU A 37 25.34 -9.48 -0.18
CA GLU A 37 25.31 -8.30 0.68
C GLU A 37 24.49 -7.18 0.04
N THR A 38 24.72 -6.93 -1.25
CA THR A 38 23.99 -5.92 -2.02
C THR A 38 22.49 -6.24 -2.07
N VAL A 39 22.14 -7.50 -2.32
CA VAL A 39 20.74 -7.97 -2.33
C VAL A 39 20.09 -7.81 -0.97
N ALA A 40 20.76 -8.19 0.13
CA ALA A 40 20.24 -8.04 1.49
C ALA A 40 19.98 -6.58 1.86
N ILE A 41 20.89 -5.65 1.49
CA ILE A 41 20.71 -4.21 1.73
C ILE A 41 19.49 -3.67 0.97
N ILE A 42 19.38 -4.01 -0.31
CA ILE A 42 18.23 -3.60 -1.16
C ILE A 42 16.92 -4.13 -0.58
N MET A 43 16.90 -5.38 -0.11
CA MET A 43 15.73 -5.98 0.53
C MET A 43 15.35 -5.27 1.82
N GLY A 44 16.32 -4.94 2.67
CA GLY A 44 16.08 -4.19 3.92
C GLY A 44 15.50 -2.80 3.66
N ILE A 45 16.06 -2.07 2.69
CA ILE A 45 15.55 -0.76 2.27
C ILE A 45 14.12 -0.89 1.73
N SER A 46 13.87 -1.86 0.85
CA SER A 46 12.56 -2.12 0.26
C SER A 46 11.50 -2.40 1.34
N TRP A 47 11.85 -3.23 2.33
CA TRP A 47 10.97 -3.53 3.45
C TRP A 47 10.71 -2.30 4.34
N GLY A 48 11.73 -1.48 4.60
CA GLY A 48 11.58 -0.22 5.32
C GLY A 48 10.64 0.76 4.63
N ILE A 49 10.71 0.87 3.30
CA ILE A 49 9.78 1.69 2.50
C ILE A 49 8.34 1.17 2.63
N SER A 50 8.14 -0.15 2.58
CA SER A 50 6.82 -0.76 2.80
C SER A 50 6.27 -0.47 4.20
N LEU A 51 7.11 -0.55 5.22
CA LEU A 51 6.73 -0.27 6.61
C LEU A 51 6.32 1.19 6.79
N LEU A 52 7.08 2.14 6.22
CA LEU A 52 6.71 3.55 6.18
C LEU A 52 5.36 3.76 5.48
N GLY A 53 5.13 3.07 4.37
CA GLY A 53 3.84 3.10 3.67
C GLY A 53 2.68 2.63 4.55
N LEU A 54 2.86 1.54 5.31
CA LEU A 54 1.87 1.06 6.28
C LEU A 54 1.58 2.10 7.36
N ILE A 55 2.61 2.73 7.92
CA ILE A 55 2.45 3.77 8.93
C ILE A 55 1.62 4.94 8.37
N LEU A 56 1.88 5.37 7.13
CA LEU A 56 1.07 6.39 6.46
C LEU A 56 -0.39 5.97 6.27
N VAL A 57 -0.65 4.71 5.90
CA VAL A 57 -2.02 4.19 5.79
C VAL A 57 -2.74 4.23 7.13
N ILE A 58 -2.07 3.82 8.23
CA ILE A 58 -2.61 3.84 9.59
C ILE A 58 -2.87 5.27 10.05
N ALA A 59 -1.99 6.21 9.73
CA ALA A 59 -2.13 7.64 10.01
C ALA A 59 -3.23 8.35 9.18
N GLY A 60 -4.01 7.61 8.39
CA GLY A 60 -5.12 8.13 7.59
C GLY A 60 -4.71 8.61 6.19
N GLN A 61 -3.41 8.67 5.87
CA GLN A 61 -2.89 9.01 4.55
C GLN A 61 -2.87 7.78 3.62
N LYS A 62 -4.05 7.24 3.33
CA LYS A 62 -4.23 5.94 2.65
C LYS A 62 -3.61 5.88 1.25
N LYS A 63 -3.74 6.93 0.44
CA LYS A 63 -3.20 6.98 -0.94
C LYS A 63 -1.66 6.98 -0.97
N PRO A 64 -0.96 7.94 -0.35
CA PRO A 64 0.51 7.93 -0.37
C PRO A 64 1.09 6.72 0.37
N GLY A 65 0.45 6.27 1.44
CA GLY A 65 0.86 5.05 2.13
C GLY A 65 0.74 3.79 1.28
N ALA A 66 -0.36 3.63 0.53
CA ALA A 66 -0.54 2.52 -0.40
C ALA A 66 0.51 2.50 -1.53
N ILE A 67 0.90 3.68 -2.04
CA ILE A 67 1.94 3.81 -3.07
C ILE A 67 3.31 3.38 -2.52
N LEU A 68 3.67 3.79 -1.30
CA LEU A 68 4.92 3.35 -0.67
C LEU A 68 4.97 1.84 -0.46
N ILE A 69 3.86 1.22 -0.01
CA ILE A 69 3.75 -0.24 0.12
C ILE A 69 4.01 -0.93 -1.22
N ILE A 70 3.46 -0.39 -2.33
CA ILE A 70 3.68 -0.93 -3.67
C ILE A 70 5.17 -0.86 -4.03
N ILE A 71 5.80 0.31 -3.90
CA ILE A 71 7.21 0.54 -4.27
C ILE A 71 8.14 -0.39 -3.47
N GLY A 72 7.94 -0.48 -2.15
CA GLY A 72 8.70 -1.37 -1.27
C GLY A 72 8.35 -2.86 -1.42
N SER A 73 7.46 -3.23 -2.32
CA SER A 73 7.05 -4.62 -2.57
C SER A 73 7.45 -5.11 -3.96
N VAL A 74 7.67 -4.22 -4.94
CA VAL A 74 8.01 -4.57 -6.33
C VAL A 74 9.24 -5.48 -6.46
N ILE A 75 10.18 -5.42 -5.52
CA ILE A 75 11.41 -6.23 -5.55
C ILE A 75 11.15 -7.74 -5.30
N PHE A 76 9.99 -8.11 -4.73
CA PHE A 76 9.67 -9.49 -4.34
C PHE A 76 8.63 -10.14 -5.25
N VAL A 77 8.97 -10.33 -6.52
CA VAL A 77 8.03 -10.45 -7.65
C VAL A 77 6.96 -11.58 -7.59
N PRO A 78 6.96 -12.62 -6.73
CA PRO A 78 5.72 -13.39 -6.48
C PRO A 78 4.85 -12.81 -5.35
N LEU A 79 5.46 -12.33 -4.26
CA LEU A 79 4.79 -11.96 -3.00
C LEU A 79 4.42 -10.48 -2.92
N GLY A 80 5.26 -9.64 -3.49
CA GLY A 80 5.03 -8.21 -3.64
C GLY A 80 3.77 -7.92 -4.45
N LEU A 81 3.45 -8.75 -5.45
CA LEU A 81 2.21 -8.65 -6.21
C LEU A 81 0.97 -8.73 -5.31
N ILE A 82 0.96 -9.57 -4.27
CA ILE A 82 -0.17 -9.67 -3.32
C ILE A 82 -0.35 -8.35 -2.56
N ALA A 83 0.75 -7.74 -2.13
CA ALA A 83 0.74 -6.42 -1.49
C ALA A 83 0.24 -5.33 -2.47
N VAL A 84 0.68 -5.37 -3.73
CA VAL A 84 0.20 -4.47 -4.78
C VAL A 84 -1.31 -4.64 -5.02
N PHE A 85 -1.81 -5.86 -5.21
CA PHE A 85 -3.24 -6.11 -5.39
C PHE A 85 -4.07 -5.65 -4.17
N GLY A 86 -3.55 -5.86 -2.97
CA GLY A 86 -4.17 -5.35 -1.73
C GLY A 86 -4.23 -3.83 -1.68
N ALA A 87 -3.15 -3.15 -2.03
CA ALA A 87 -3.05 -1.69 -2.10
C ALA A 87 -3.95 -1.10 -3.20
N SER A 88 -3.97 -1.70 -4.40
CA SER A 88 -4.83 -1.30 -5.51
C SER A 88 -6.31 -1.39 -5.16
N ARG A 89 -6.74 -2.40 -4.39
CA ARG A 89 -8.13 -2.48 -3.89
C ARG A 89 -8.49 -1.31 -2.97
N ILE A 90 -7.57 -0.89 -2.10
CA ILE A 90 -7.77 0.26 -1.21
C ILE A 90 -7.85 1.56 -2.02
N ILE A 91 -7.02 1.72 -3.05
CA ILE A 91 -7.08 2.91 -3.93
C ILE A 91 -8.41 2.96 -4.66
N LYS A 92 -8.87 1.83 -5.20
CA LYS A 92 -10.14 1.74 -5.94
C LYS A 92 -11.34 2.09 -5.05
N SER A 93 -11.39 1.58 -3.82
CA SER A 93 -12.47 1.93 -2.88
C SER A 93 -12.49 3.43 -2.55
N LEU A 94 -11.33 4.07 -2.41
CA LEU A 94 -11.24 5.51 -2.16
C LEU A 94 -11.67 6.35 -3.36
N GLN A 95 -11.56 5.82 -4.58
CA GLN A 95 -11.97 6.52 -5.80
C GLN A 95 -13.48 6.42 -6.02
N ASP A 96 -14.07 5.25 -5.77
CA ASP A 96 -15.52 5.04 -5.86
C ASP A 96 -16.28 5.96 -4.88
N ASP A 97 -15.78 6.10 -3.64
CA ASP A 97 -16.34 7.03 -2.65
C ASP A 97 -16.34 8.48 -3.16
N ASP A 98 -15.24 8.95 -3.77
CA ASP A 98 -15.12 10.31 -4.31
C ASP A 98 -16.08 10.54 -5.51
N LEU A 99 -16.26 9.53 -6.37
CA LEU A 99 -17.18 9.60 -7.50
C LEU A 99 -18.65 9.67 -7.07
N VAL A 100 -19.03 8.92 -6.04
CA VAL A 100 -20.37 8.97 -5.45
C VAL A 100 -20.66 10.37 -4.90
N VAL A 101 -19.70 10.96 -4.18
CA VAL A 101 -19.81 12.33 -3.66
C VAL A 101 -19.98 13.35 -4.78
N ARG A 102 -19.18 13.26 -5.84
CA ARG A 102 -19.29 14.16 -7.01
C ARG A 102 -20.65 14.03 -7.69
N ARG A 103 -21.18 12.80 -7.83
CA ARG A 103 -22.51 12.56 -8.39
C ARG A 103 -23.60 13.21 -7.54
N MET A 104 -23.53 13.08 -6.21
CA MET A 104 -24.47 13.73 -5.29
C MET A 104 -24.42 15.26 -5.41
N VAL A 105 -23.22 15.84 -5.50
CA VAL A 105 -23.04 17.29 -5.67
C VAL A 105 -23.65 17.78 -6.98
N LEU A 106 -23.38 17.10 -8.10
CA LEU A 106 -23.90 17.47 -9.41
C LEU A 106 -25.43 17.35 -9.46
N ASN A 107 -26.00 16.28 -8.90
CA ASN A 107 -27.43 16.07 -8.89
C ASN A 107 -28.18 17.13 -8.05
N ASN A 108 -27.61 17.46 -6.87
CA ASN A 108 -28.14 18.52 -6.01
C ASN A 108 -28.03 19.91 -6.67
N GLN A 109 -27.02 20.14 -7.53
CA GLN A 109 -26.86 21.38 -8.29
C GLN A 109 -27.81 21.47 -9.50
N SER A 110 -27.97 20.37 -10.24
CA SER A 110 -28.79 20.36 -11.45
C SER A 110 -30.30 20.38 -11.16
N ASN A 111 -30.72 19.85 -10.02
CA ASN A 111 -32.13 19.83 -9.63
C ASN A 111 -32.29 19.99 -8.10
N PRO A 112 -32.20 21.22 -7.56
CA PRO A 112 -32.23 21.46 -6.12
C PRO A 112 -33.58 21.12 -5.46
N ALA A 113 -34.67 21.10 -6.22
CA ALA A 113 -36.01 20.78 -5.73
C ALA A 113 -36.35 19.27 -5.77
N ASN A 114 -35.43 18.41 -6.20
CA ASN A 114 -35.67 16.97 -6.26
C ASN A 114 -35.87 16.40 -4.83
N PRO A 115 -37.03 15.81 -4.52
CA PRO A 115 -37.31 15.26 -3.18
C PRO A 115 -36.41 14.08 -2.81
N ASN A 116 -35.74 13.46 -3.77
CA ASN A 116 -34.78 12.36 -3.56
C ASN A 116 -33.34 12.83 -3.35
N ASN A 117 -33.10 14.15 -3.30
CA ASN A 117 -31.76 14.67 -3.05
C ASN A 117 -31.26 14.27 -1.66
N GLN A 118 -30.16 13.53 -1.64
CA GLN A 118 -29.54 13.17 -0.38
C GLN A 118 -28.75 14.35 0.18
N PRO A 119 -28.82 14.57 1.51
CA PRO A 119 -28.02 15.60 2.17
C PRO A 119 -26.53 15.35 1.91
N LEU A 120 -25.79 16.41 1.57
CA LEU A 120 -24.36 16.30 1.27
C LEU A 120 -23.62 15.66 2.47
N PRO A 121 -22.67 14.73 2.21
CA PRO A 121 -21.82 14.15 3.24
C PRO A 121 -21.13 15.25 4.05
N GLU A 122 -20.94 15.02 5.35
CA GLU A 122 -20.39 16.01 6.27
C GLU A 122 -19.01 16.55 5.83
N ILE A 123 -18.18 15.67 5.26
CA ILE A 123 -16.89 15.98 4.63
C ILE A 123 -16.99 17.01 3.49
N VAL A 124 -18.12 17.09 2.78
CA VAL A 124 -18.34 18.11 1.74
C VAL A 124 -18.78 19.43 2.36
N ARG A 125 -19.64 19.36 3.40
CA ARG A 125 -20.12 20.58 4.10
C ARG A 125 -18.97 21.31 4.78
N ARG A 126 -18.05 20.58 5.43
CA ARG A 126 -16.86 21.15 6.07
C ARG A 126 -15.89 21.80 5.07
N ARG A 127 -15.92 21.45 3.77
CA ARG A 127 -15.10 22.10 2.73
C ARG A 127 -15.73 23.36 2.14
N ARG A 128 -17.00 23.65 2.43
CA ARG A 128 -17.74 24.81 1.89
C ARG A 128 -17.94 25.94 2.91
N GLN A 129 -17.56 25.73 4.17
CA GLN A 129 -17.46 26.76 5.20
C GLN A 129 -16.04 27.31 5.22
#